data_AF-A2EZH0-F1
#
_entry.id   AF-A2EZH0-F1
#
_cell.length_a   1.000
_cell.length_b   1.000
_cell.length_c   1.000
_cell.angle_alpha   90.00
_cell.angle_beta   90.00
_cell.angle_gamma   90.00
#
_symmetry.space_group_name_H-M   'P 1'
#
loop_
_entity.id
_entity.type
_entity.pdbx_description
1 polymer ?
#
loop_
_entity_poly.entity_id
_entity_poly.type
_entity_poly.pdbx_seq_one_letter_code
_entity_poly.pdbx_strand_id
1 'polypeptide(L)'
;MNESKRTKLRLLKSVESLKKTLSSNKICEFEFTSPSLDGEYKLQFTRDDFEKLIEDSLFSLSTTIENVVSSSRNGVKFVEVFSGSSRIPSFKSTVERVCHVSASTTMDSDECVSLGCGFLSDKFHNINLIERYPLSFSVEPSSVTLFPENSQIPATAELKFDPSEFSYTVLCGRDQVASITLNDGVNQKDQFDIKIGLSSNGTLDVGYDERVTLEIEGSIEQEDLMDLKKKLTQMEISDEVNVKLEHSRNNLEAVINSCDRIIREFPEYIAAQNISTEYLAQKVKEAWIFYEQNEFDESVTSDNYEKIASELGEISSKIISVKKSHEDYEDSIKQMLTKANNLLQQSKSEMSKKECQKVIAELTALINTDKSQPISFDEHKWNRRMRSLDNVVKMSNAGVF
;
A
#
# COMPACT_ATOMS: atom_id res chain seq x y z
N MET A 1 -17.29 -25.13 -25.69
CA MET A 1 -17.32 -23.64 -25.60
C MET A 1 -15.91 -23.18 -25.31
N ASN A 2 -15.30 -22.41 -26.21
CA ASN A 2 -14.00 -21.77 -25.93
C ASN A 2 -14.27 -20.60 -24.96
N GLU A 3 -14.20 -20.88 -23.66
CA GLU A 3 -14.47 -19.87 -22.63
C GLU A 3 -13.42 -18.75 -22.68
N SER A 4 -13.87 -17.50 -22.79
CA SER A 4 -12.99 -16.33 -22.68
C SER A 4 -12.26 -16.35 -21.33
N LYS A 5 -10.92 -16.23 -21.35
CA LYS A 5 -10.08 -16.15 -20.13
C LYS A 5 -10.59 -15.07 -19.16
N ARG A 6 -11.12 -13.96 -19.69
CA ARG A 6 -11.73 -12.88 -18.91
C ARG A 6 -13.01 -13.33 -18.18
N THR A 7 -13.87 -14.09 -18.85
CA THR A 7 -15.10 -14.63 -18.24
C THR A 7 -14.76 -15.58 -17.10
N LYS A 8 -13.80 -16.49 -17.31
CA LYS A 8 -13.34 -17.41 -16.27
C LYS A 8 -12.81 -16.66 -15.03
N LEU A 9 -11.99 -15.63 -15.22
CA LEU A 9 -11.48 -14.81 -14.11
C LEU A 9 -12.60 -14.09 -13.33
N ARG A 10 -13.58 -13.52 -14.04
CA ARG A 10 -14.74 -12.88 -13.40
C ARG A 10 -15.58 -13.89 -12.62
N LEU A 11 -15.77 -15.08 -13.17
CA LEU A 11 -16.49 -16.16 -12.51
C LEU A 11 -15.76 -16.59 -11.23
N LEU A 12 -14.44 -16.81 -11.29
CA LEU A 12 -13.62 -17.17 -10.13
C LEU A 12 -13.72 -16.13 -8.99
N LYS A 13 -13.65 -14.83 -9.30
CA LYS A 13 -13.85 -13.75 -8.30
C LYS A 13 -15.23 -13.77 -7.67
N SER A 14 -16.26 -14.07 -8.47
CA SER A 14 -17.65 -14.15 -8.00
C SER A 14 -17.84 -15.37 -7.10
N VAL A 15 -17.26 -16.53 -7.47
CA VAL A 15 -17.27 -17.76 -6.67
C VAL A 15 -16.48 -17.59 -5.36
N GLU A 16 -15.36 -16.86 -5.36
CA GLU A 16 -14.63 -16.56 -4.13
C GLU A 16 -15.49 -15.71 -3.16
N SER A 17 -16.21 -14.73 -3.70
CA SER A 17 -17.14 -13.88 -2.92
C SER A 17 -18.31 -14.69 -2.37
N LEU A 18 -18.85 -15.62 -3.17
CA LEU A 18 -19.85 -16.59 -2.74
C LEU A 18 -19.34 -17.43 -1.57
N LYS A 19 -18.14 -18.03 -1.68
CA LYS A 19 -17.51 -18.81 -0.61
C LYS A 19 -17.41 -18.00 0.69
N LYS A 20 -16.88 -16.77 0.63
CA LYS A 20 -16.75 -15.88 1.80
C LYS A 20 -18.10 -15.59 2.45
N THR A 21 -19.13 -15.35 1.62
CA THR A 21 -20.48 -15.10 2.10
C THR A 21 -21.08 -16.33 2.77
N LEU A 22 -20.89 -17.52 2.20
CA LEU A 22 -21.35 -18.80 2.77
C LEU A 22 -20.62 -19.19 4.06
N SER A 23 -19.38 -18.72 4.27
CA SER A 23 -18.71 -18.87 5.58
C SER A 23 -19.45 -18.12 6.70
N SER A 24 -20.10 -16.99 6.38
CA SER A 24 -20.84 -16.18 7.35
C SER A 24 -22.33 -16.55 7.39
N ASN A 25 -22.95 -16.74 6.23
CA ASN A 25 -24.38 -16.96 6.03
C ASN A 25 -24.67 -18.40 5.58
N LYS A 26 -25.84 -18.95 5.92
CA LYS A 26 -26.21 -20.31 5.50
C LYS A 26 -26.66 -20.40 4.04
N ILE A 27 -27.10 -19.29 3.47
CA ILE A 27 -27.67 -19.19 2.12
C ILE A 27 -27.09 -17.93 1.48
N CYS A 28 -26.78 -18.01 0.19
CA CYS A 28 -26.35 -16.88 -0.62
C CYS A 28 -26.95 -16.99 -2.01
N GLU A 29 -27.51 -15.90 -2.51
CA GLU A 29 -27.86 -15.78 -3.92
C GLU A 29 -26.58 -15.46 -4.71
N PHE A 30 -26.40 -16.15 -5.82
CA PHE A 30 -25.28 -16.02 -6.72
C PHE A 30 -25.81 -15.52 -8.06
N GLU A 31 -25.37 -14.33 -8.45
CA GLU A 31 -25.69 -13.73 -9.73
C GLU A 31 -24.41 -13.54 -10.54
N PHE A 32 -24.41 -14.01 -11.78
CA PHE A 32 -23.28 -13.84 -12.68
C PHE A 32 -23.74 -13.55 -14.11
N THR A 33 -23.19 -12.48 -14.69
CA THR A 33 -23.48 -12.07 -16.07
C THR A 33 -22.17 -11.82 -16.80
N SER A 34 -22.01 -12.44 -17.97
CA SER A 34 -20.86 -12.20 -18.84
C SER A 34 -21.27 -11.97 -20.29
N PRO A 35 -20.71 -10.97 -20.99
CA PRO A 35 -20.98 -10.78 -22.42
C PRO A 35 -20.64 -11.98 -23.31
N SER A 36 -19.78 -12.89 -22.84
CA SER A 36 -19.38 -14.09 -23.58
C SER A 36 -20.26 -15.32 -23.29
N LEU A 37 -21.24 -15.21 -22.39
CA LEU A 37 -22.21 -16.25 -22.08
C LEU A 37 -23.60 -15.71 -22.41
N ASP A 38 -24.42 -16.50 -23.10
CA ASP A 38 -25.78 -16.09 -23.40
C ASP A 38 -26.65 -16.23 -22.14
N GLY A 39 -26.82 -15.11 -21.44
CA GLY A 39 -27.78 -14.98 -20.34
C GLY A 39 -27.20 -14.52 -19.00
N GLU A 40 -28.11 -14.38 -18.05
CA GLU A 40 -27.83 -14.08 -16.65
C GLU A 40 -28.03 -15.36 -15.83
N TYR A 41 -27.03 -15.73 -15.04
CA TYR A 41 -27.08 -16.91 -14.18
C TYR A 41 -27.45 -16.46 -12.77
N LYS A 42 -28.66 -16.84 -12.32
CA LYS A 42 -29.11 -16.64 -10.94
C LYS A 42 -29.33 -17.98 -10.28
N LEU A 43 -28.55 -18.26 -9.25
CA LEU A 43 -28.58 -19.50 -8.50
C LEU A 43 -28.62 -19.18 -7.01
N GLN A 44 -29.26 -20.02 -6.21
CA GLN A 44 -29.14 -19.95 -4.77
C GLN A 44 -28.25 -21.11 -4.32
N PHE A 45 -27.24 -20.80 -3.51
CA PHE A 45 -26.37 -21.79 -2.90
C PHE A 45 -26.58 -21.79 -1.39
N THR A 46 -26.57 -22.98 -0.80
CA THR A 46 -26.49 -23.14 0.65
C THR A 46 -25.06 -23.47 1.08
N ARG A 47 -24.76 -23.23 2.36
CA ARG A 47 -23.49 -23.66 2.96
C ARG A 47 -23.30 -25.17 2.82
N ASP A 48 -24.36 -25.94 3.04
CA ASP A 48 -24.31 -27.41 2.96
C ASP A 48 -23.96 -27.87 1.54
N ASP A 49 -24.43 -27.16 0.50
CA ASP A 49 -24.04 -27.45 -0.88
C ASP A 49 -22.55 -27.21 -1.10
N PHE A 50 -22.02 -26.10 -0.59
CA PHE A 50 -20.60 -25.80 -0.65
C PHE A 50 -19.76 -26.82 0.14
N GLU A 51 -20.19 -27.20 1.34
CA GLU A 51 -19.48 -28.14 2.20
C GLU A 51 -19.42 -29.54 1.58
N LYS A 52 -20.47 -29.98 0.86
CA LYS A 52 -20.41 -31.21 0.04
C LYS A 52 -19.39 -31.14 -1.09
N LEU A 53 -19.24 -29.97 -1.74
CA LEU A 53 -18.26 -29.78 -2.81
C LEU A 53 -16.80 -29.87 -2.33
N ILE A 54 -16.55 -29.65 -1.03
CA ILE A 54 -15.20 -29.69 -0.44
C ILE A 54 -14.99 -30.90 0.49
N GLU A 55 -15.87 -31.91 0.45
CA GLU A 55 -15.81 -33.08 1.33
C GLU A 55 -14.46 -33.82 1.24
N ASP A 56 -13.95 -34.04 0.03
CA ASP A 56 -12.63 -34.66 -0.19
C ASP A 56 -11.48 -33.84 0.44
N SER A 57 -11.58 -32.51 0.40
CA SER A 57 -10.59 -31.63 1.02
C SER A 57 -10.66 -31.69 2.55
N LEU A 58 -11.87 -31.79 3.13
CA LEU A 58 -12.07 -31.97 4.56
C LEU A 58 -11.60 -33.35 5.03
N PHE A 59 -11.77 -34.39 4.22
CA PHE A 59 -11.26 -35.73 4.50
C PHE A 59 -9.72 -35.78 4.48
N SER A 60 -9.09 -35.10 3.51
CA SER A 60 -7.64 -34.94 3.46
C SER A 60 -7.10 -34.16 4.67
N LEU A 61 -7.80 -33.10 5.07
CA LEU A 61 -7.50 -32.35 6.29
C LEU A 61 -7.56 -33.25 7.53
N SER A 62 -8.64 -34.02 7.72
CA SER A 62 -8.75 -34.89 8.89
C SER A 62 -7.65 -35.93 8.93
N THR A 63 -7.35 -36.57 7.80
CA THR A 63 -6.28 -37.58 7.71
C THR A 63 -4.91 -36.97 8.07
N THR A 64 -4.63 -35.77 7.58
CA THR A 64 -3.37 -35.07 7.86
C THR A 64 -3.23 -34.75 9.35
N ILE A 65 -4.29 -34.22 9.97
CA ILE A 65 -4.28 -33.90 11.40
C ILE A 65 -4.16 -35.18 12.23
N GLU A 66 -4.88 -36.26 11.89
CA GLU A 66 -4.78 -37.56 12.59
C GLU A 66 -3.34 -38.10 12.60
N ASN A 67 -2.61 -38.00 11.48
CA ASN A 67 -1.21 -38.42 11.39
C ASN A 67 -0.28 -37.58 12.29
N VAL A 68 -0.52 -36.27 12.38
CA VAL A 68 0.27 -35.38 13.25
C VAL A 68 -0.07 -35.60 14.72
N VAL A 69 -1.34 -35.76 15.06
CA VAL A 69 -1.79 -36.00 16.44
C VAL A 69 -1.30 -37.36 16.95
N SER A 70 -1.35 -38.41 16.13
CA SER A 70 -0.88 -39.74 16.50
C SER A 70 0.64 -39.84 16.68
N SER A 71 1.42 -38.99 16.00
CA SER A 71 2.87 -38.89 16.18
C SER A 71 3.27 -38.01 17.37
N SER A 72 2.35 -37.24 17.95
CA SER A 72 2.61 -36.43 19.14
C SER A 72 2.69 -37.27 20.41
N ARG A 73 3.83 -37.23 21.09
CA ARG A 73 4.04 -37.96 22.37
C ARG A 73 3.18 -37.45 23.52
N ASN A 74 2.80 -36.17 23.49
CA ASN A 74 2.17 -35.48 24.63
C ASN A 74 0.69 -35.16 24.39
N GLY A 75 0.12 -35.61 23.26
CA GLY A 75 -1.21 -35.24 22.81
C GLY A 75 -1.35 -33.74 22.50
N VAL A 76 -2.55 -33.33 22.09
CA VAL A 76 -2.89 -31.93 21.80
C VAL A 76 -3.52 -31.29 23.04
N LYS A 77 -2.98 -30.16 23.48
CA LYS A 77 -3.51 -29.38 24.63
C LYS A 77 -4.34 -28.18 24.20
N PHE A 78 -3.96 -27.58 23.09
CA PHE A 78 -4.54 -26.35 22.57
C PHE A 78 -4.46 -26.40 21.05
N VAL A 79 -5.50 -25.86 20.41
CA VAL A 79 -5.57 -25.75 18.95
C VAL A 79 -5.82 -24.28 18.64
N GLU A 80 -4.93 -23.70 17.85
CA GLU A 80 -5.09 -22.37 17.29
C GLU A 80 -5.30 -22.50 15.78
N VAL A 81 -6.31 -21.83 15.24
CA VAL A 81 -6.59 -21.81 13.80
C VAL A 81 -6.48 -20.38 13.27
N PHE A 82 -5.72 -20.22 12.19
CA PHE A 82 -5.52 -18.95 11.50
C PHE A 82 -5.66 -19.17 9.98
N SER A 83 -5.51 -18.13 9.15
CA SER A 83 -5.78 -18.11 7.69
C SER A 83 -7.22 -17.78 7.25
N GLY A 84 -7.36 -17.34 5.99
CA GLY A 84 -8.63 -17.02 5.31
C GLY A 84 -9.62 -18.17 5.24
N SER A 85 -9.14 -19.35 4.85
CA SER A 85 -10.00 -20.51 4.59
C SER A 85 -10.43 -21.25 5.85
N SER A 86 -9.76 -21.06 6.99
CA SER A 86 -10.16 -21.69 8.26
C SER A 86 -11.44 -21.10 8.85
N ARG A 87 -11.91 -19.96 8.30
CA ARG A 87 -13.19 -19.33 8.62
C ARG A 87 -14.42 -20.10 8.11
N ILE A 88 -14.23 -21.13 7.29
CA ILE A 88 -15.31 -22.03 6.88
C ILE A 88 -15.74 -22.89 8.09
N PRO A 89 -17.03 -22.91 8.47
CA PRO A 89 -17.48 -23.63 9.68
C PRO A 89 -17.12 -25.12 9.72
N SER A 90 -17.22 -25.84 8.59
CA SER A 90 -16.82 -27.25 8.49
C SER A 90 -15.33 -27.49 8.68
N PHE A 91 -14.47 -26.52 8.35
CA PHE A 91 -13.04 -26.60 8.62
C PHE A 91 -12.80 -26.66 10.14
N LYS A 92 -13.33 -25.68 10.87
CA LYS A 92 -13.19 -25.61 12.33
C LYS A 92 -13.77 -26.87 13.00
N SER A 93 -14.96 -27.29 12.57
CA SER A 93 -15.63 -28.48 13.10
C SER A 93 -14.82 -29.76 12.87
N THR A 94 -14.17 -29.88 11.71
CA THR A 94 -13.28 -31.02 11.38
C THR A 94 -12.05 -31.03 12.28
N VAL A 95 -11.41 -29.88 12.47
CA VAL A 95 -10.26 -29.74 13.37
C VAL A 95 -10.62 -30.12 14.80
N GLU A 96 -11.72 -29.59 15.35
CA GLU A 96 -12.17 -29.88 16.72
C GLU A 96 -12.51 -31.36 16.92
N ARG A 97 -13.16 -31.97 15.92
CA ARG A 97 -13.51 -33.39 15.93
C ARG A 97 -12.29 -34.29 16.00
N VAL A 98 -11.25 -33.99 15.22
CA VAL A 98 -10.03 -34.82 15.13
C VAL A 98 -9.10 -34.58 16.32
N CYS A 99 -8.92 -33.32 16.73
CA CYS A 99 -8.04 -32.98 17.85
C CYS A 99 -8.64 -33.30 19.22
N HIS A 100 -9.97 -33.48 19.30
CA HIS A 100 -10.72 -33.60 20.56
C HIS A 100 -10.53 -32.40 21.51
N VAL A 101 -10.19 -31.25 20.95
CA VAL A 101 -9.93 -29.98 21.65
C VAL A 101 -10.59 -28.86 20.87
N SER A 102 -11.23 -27.92 21.56
CA SER A 102 -11.86 -26.75 20.94
C SER A 102 -10.81 -25.85 20.26
N ALA A 103 -11.14 -25.38 19.06
CA ALA A 103 -10.25 -24.54 18.26
C ALA A 103 -10.41 -23.07 18.64
N SER A 104 -9.28 -22.44 18.92
CA SER A 104 -9.15 -21.05 19.33
C SER A 104 -8.69 -20.16 18.17
N THR A 105 -9.05 -18.89 18.26
CA THR A 105 -8.73 -17.82 17.29
C THR A 105 -8.30 -16.59 18.07
N THR A 106 -7.35 -16.80 18.98
CA THR A 106 -6.79 -15.75 19.85
C THR A 106 -5.76 -14.88 19.14
N MET A 107 -5.09 -15.43 18.12
CA MET A 107 -4.17 -14.69 17.26
C MET A 107 -4.91 -13.95 16.14
N ASP A 108 -4.29 -12.88 15.65
CA ASP A 108 -4.73 -12.26 14.40
C ASP A 108 -4.50 -13.22 13.24
N SER A 109 -5.58 -13.71 12.63
CA SER A 109 -5.51 -14.76 11.61
C SER A 109 -4.86 -14.34 10.30
N ASP A 110 -4.77 -13.03 10.06
CA ASP A 110 -4.27 -12.47 8.81
C ASP A 110 -2.83 -11.96 8.97
N GLU A 111 -2.42 -11.57 10.19
CA GLU A 111 -1.12 -10.96 10.45
C GLU A 111 -0.16 -11.82 11.30
N CYS A 112 -0.62 -12.89 11.97
CA CYS A 112 0.23 -13.65 12.89
C CYS A 112 1.51 -14.21 12.24
N VAL A 113 1.42 -14.61 10.96
CA VAL A 113 2.57 -15.13 10.21
C VAL A 113 3.57 -14.02 9.89
N SER A 114 3.11 -12.88 9.37
CA SER A 114 3.99 -11.76 9.01
C SER A 114 4.65 -11.15 10.25
N LEU A 115 3.91 -11.03 11.36
CA LEU A 115 4.44 -10.61 12.66
C LEU A 115 5.50 -11.60 13.17
N GLY A 116 5.25 -12.91 13.06
CA GLY A 116 6.23 -13.94 13.40
C GLY A 116 7.51 -13.84 12.57
N CYS A 117 7.38 -13.63 11.24
CA CYS A 117 8.53 -13.41 10.37
C CYS A 117 9.30 -12.14 10.72
N GLY A 118 8.61 -11.03 10.98
CA GLY A 118 9.23 -9.78 11.41
C GLY A 118 10.00 -9.98 12.73
N PHE A 119 9.41 -10.70 13.68
CA PHE A 119 10.04 -11.04 14.95
C PHE A 119 11.29 -11.91 14.77
N LEU A 120 11.24 -12.95 13.91
CA LEU A 120 12.38 -13.83 13.63
C LEU A 120 13.50 -13.12 12.84
N SER A 121 13.16 -12.12 12.03
CA SER A 121 14.15 -11.32 11.31
C SER A 121 14.96 -10.39 12.22
N ASP A 122 14.40 -10.05 13.39
CA ASP A 122 15.03 -9.16 14.33
C ASP A 122 16.05 -9.90 15.21
N LYS A 123 17.31 -9.44 15.17
CA LYS A 123 18.44 -10.07 15.87
C LYS A 123 18.40 -9.89 17.39
N PHE A 124 17.43 -9.15 17.94
CA PHE A 124 17.41 -8.74 19.34
C PHE A 124 16.63 -9.66 20.28
N HIS A 125 16.11 -10.80 19.81
CA HIS A 125 15.31 -11.70 20.64
C HIS A 125 16.03 -13.01 21.00
N ASN A 126 16.10 -13.30 22.31
CA ASN A 126 16.66 -14.54 22.87
C ASN A 126 15.61 -15.69 22.87
N ILE A 127 15.01 -16.00 21.72
CA ILE A 127 14.16 -17.19 21.57
C ILE A 127 14.97 -18.30 20.90
N ASN A 128 15.04 -19.45 21.54
CA ASN A 128 15.61 -20.66 20.93
C ASN A 128 14.49 -21.47 20.27
N LEU A 129 14.29 -21.26 18.98
CA LEU A 129 13.33 -22.03 18.17
C LEU A 129 13.98 -23.34 17.72
N ILE A 130 13.38 -24.47 18.08
CA ILE A 130 13.80 -25.79 17.63
C ILE A 130 12.81 -26.27 16.58
N GLU A 131 13.24 -26.32 15.33
CA GLU A 131 12.42 -26.77 14.21
C GLU A 131 12.82 -28.18 13.77
N ARG A 132 11.91 -28.88 13.09
CA ARG A 132 12.12 -30.23 12.57
C ARG A 132 11.73 -30.30 11.11
N TYR A 133 12.63 -30.84 10.28
CA TYR A 133 12.34 -31.06 8.87
C TYR A 133 11.51 -32.34 8.70
N PRO A 134 10.35 -32.29 8.03
CA PRO A 134 9.39 -33.40 8.06
C PRO A 134 9.84 -34.62 7.25
N LEU A 135 10.61 -34.43 6.18
CA LEU A 135 11.05 -35.50 5.28
C LEU A 135 12.48 -35.95 5.61
N SER A 136 12.83 -37.16 5.18
CA SER A 136 14.19 -37.67 5.26
C SER A 136 15.03 -37.26 4.07
N PHE A 137 16.33 -37.05 4.30
CA PHE A 137 17.34 -36.92 3.27
C PHE A 137 18.19 -38.19 3.19
N SER A 138 18.29 -38.76 2.00
CA SER A 138 19.11 -39.93 1.72
C SER A 138 20.01 -39.71 0.52
N VAL A 139 21.05 -40.52 0.40
CA VAL A 139 22.02 -40.45 -0.68
C VAL A 139 22.04 -41.75 -1.46
N GLU A 140 22.00 -41.64 -2.78
CA GLU A 140 22.26 -42.72 -3.72
C GLU A 140 23.63 -42.53 -4.39
N PRO A 141 24.37 -43.61 -4.70
CA PRO A 141 23.98 -45.02 -4.61
C PRO A 141 24.23 -45.69 -3.25
N SER A 142 24.88 -45.01 -2.32
CA SER A 142 25.26 -45.57 -1.01
C SER A 142 24.06 -45.95 -0.11
N SER A 143 22.84 -45.54 -0.46
CA SER A 143 21.58 -45.75 0.28
C SER A 143 21.67 -45.30 1.75
N VAL A 144 22.52 -44.32 2.04
CA VAL A 144 22.73 -43.78 3.39
C VAL A 144 21.67 -42.72 3.67
N THR A 145 21.00 -42.84 4.83
CA THR A 145 20.13 -41.76 5.33
C THR A 145 20.97 -40.74 6.09
N LEU A 146 21.08 -39.52 5.56
CA LEU A 146 21.80 -38.41 6.19
C LEU A 146 20.99 -37.81 7.34
N PHE A 147 19.73 -37.49 7.06
CA PHE A 147 18.82 -36.85 8.00
C PHE A 147 17.52 -37.66 7.98
N PRO A 148 17.18 -38.43 9.04
CA PRO A 148 15.90 -39.13 9.14
C PRO A 148 14.70 -38.16 9.13
N GLU A 149 13.48 -38.69 8.90
CA GLU A 149 12.24 -37.91 9.06
C GLU A 149 12.16 -37.24 10.44
N ASN A 150 11.68 -36.00 10.47
CA ASN A 150 11.56 -35.17 11.68
C ASN A 150 12.91 -34.84 12.35
N SER A 151 14.01 -34.85 11.58
CA SER A 151 15.32 -34.38 12.06
C SER A 151 15.24 -32.94 12.51
N GLN A 152 15.84 -32.62 13.65
CA GLN A 152 15.95 -31.24 14.13
C GLN A 152 16.84 -30.43 13.19
N ILE A 153 16.47 -29.19 12.88
CA ILE A 153 17.26 -28.26 12.08
C ILE A 153 17.66 -27.03 12.90
N PRO A 154 18.86 -26.44 12.65
CA PRO A 154 19.90 -26.93 11.74
C PRO A 154 20.57 -28.23 12.22
N ALA A 155 21.10 -29.02 11.29
CA ALA A 155 21.80 -30.27 11.57
C ALA A 155 23.00 -30.50 10.65
N THR A 156 23.87 -31.44 11.03
CA THR A 156 25.02 -31.87 10.22
C THR A 156 25.11 -33.39 10.24
N ALA A 157 25.37 -33.98 9.07
CA ALA A 157 25.60 -35.40 8.88
C ALA A 157 26.94 -35.60 8.15
N GLU A 158 27.55 -36.77 8.34
CA GLU A 158 28.79 -37.15 7.68
C GLU A 158 28.50 -38.26 6.66
N LEU A 159 28.87 -38.00 5.40
CA LEU A 159 28.84 -38.97 4.32
C LEU A 159 30.25 -39.50 4.08
N LYS A 160 30.43 -40.82 4.19
CA LYS A 160 31.71 -41.44 3.87
C LYS A 160 31.89 -41.53 2.36
N PHE A 161 32.98 -40.98 1.85
CA PHE A 161 33.31 -41.05 0.43
C PHE A 161 33.73 -42.48 0.03
N ASP A 162 33.09 -43.02 -0.99
CA ASP A 162 33.47 -44.25 -1.68
C ASP A 162 34.30 -43.92 -2.95
N PRO A 163 35.56 -44.36 -3.03
CA PRO A 163 36.42 -44.28 -4.22
C PRO A 163 35.83 -44.77 -5.54
N SER A 164 34.85 -45.67 -5.48
CA SER A 164 34.18 -46.21 -6.67
C SER A 164 33.07 -45.32 -7.22
N GLU A 165 32.67 -44.28 -6.47
CA GLU A 165 31.56 -43.39 -6.80
C GLU A 165 32.07 -42.00 -7.22
N PHE A 166 31.55 -41.50 -8.35
CA PHE A 166 31.96 -40.21 -8.92
C PHE A 166 31.02 -39.06 -8.57
N SER A 167 29.78 -39.40 -8.21
CA SER A 167 28.75 -38.43 -7.86
C SER A 167 27.72 -39.10 -6.94
N TYR A 168 27.17 -38.32 -6.03
CA TYR A 168 26.08 -38.74 -5.16
C TYR A 168 24.83 -37.96 -5.48
N THR A 169 23.70 -38.66 -5.55
CA THR A 169 22.39 -38.03 -5.67
C THR A 169 21.76 -37.92 -4.30
N VAL A 170 21.39 -36.71 -3.89
CA VAL A 170 20.68 -36.45 -2.64
C VAL A 170 19.18 -36.42 -2.91
N LEU A 171 18.45 -37.30 -2.25
CA LEU A 171 16.99 -37.41 -2.31
C LEU A 171 16.37 -36.83 -1.04
N CYS A 172 15.28 -36.08 -1.20
CA CYS A 172 14.38 -35.67 -0.11
C CYS A 172 13.07 -36.44 -0.27
N GLY A 173 12.81 -37.40 0.62
CA GLY A 173 11.73 -38.36 0.44
C GLY A 173 11.96 -39.21 -0.82
N ARG A 174 11.32 -38.86 -1.94
CA ARG A 174 11.45 -39.57 -3.23
C ARG A 174 12.02 -38.71 -4.35
N ASP A 175 12.14 -37.42 -4.12
CA ASP A 175 12.52 -36.47 -5.16
C ASP A 175 14.01 -36.15 -5.03
N GLN A 176 14.68 -36.04 -6.17
CA GLN A 176 16.03 -35.51 -6.20
C GLN A 176 15.99 -34.02 -5.83
N VAL A 177 16.93 -33.61 -4.99
CA VAL A 177 17.04 -32.22 -4.53
C VAL A 177 18.44 -31.65 -4.67
N ALA A 178 19.46 -32.50 -4.76
CA ALA A 178 20.82 -32.07 -5.02
C ALA A 178 21.70 -33.19 -5.58
N SER A 179 22.82 -32.81 -6.16
CA SER A 179 23.93 -33.69 -6.54
C SER A 179 25.22 -33.23 -5.87
N ILE A 180 26.03 -34.17 -5.40
CA ILE A 180 27.37 -33.92 -4.88
C ILE A 180 28.37 -34.53 -5.85
N THR A 181 29.25 -33.71 -6.42
CA THR A 181 30.28 -34.13 -7.37
C THR A 181 31.66 -33.89 -6.80
N LEU A 182 32.63 -34.74 -7.16
CA LEU A 182 34.04 -34.50 -6.81
C LEU A 182 34.65 -33.45 -7.74
N ASN A 183 35.46 -32.58 -7.17
CA ASN A 183 36.21 -31.59 -7.94
C ASN A 183 37.47 -32.18 -8.56
N ASP A 184 37.95 -31.55 -9.63
CA ASP A 184 39.18 -31.95 -10.32
C ASP A 184 40.40 -31.90 -9.39
N GLY A 185 41.24 -32.94 -9.45
CA GLY A 185 42.48 -33.04 -8.66
C GLY A 185 42.35 -33.74 -7.31
N VAL A 186 41.14 -34.16 -6.91
CA VAL A 186 40.95 -35.00 -5.72
C VAL A 186 41.38 -36.44 -6.03
N ASN A 187 42.26 -37.00 -5.19
CA ASN A 187 42.72 -38.38 -5.33
C ASN A 187 41.63 -39.36 -4.89
N GLN A 188 41.03 -40.05 -5.85
CA GLN A 188 39.92 -40.98 -5.63
C GLN A 188 40.28 -42.16 -4.72
N LYS A 189 41.55 -42.49 -4.51
CA LYS A 189 41.96 -43.60 -3.63
C LYS A 189 41.91 -43.26 -2.15
N ASP A 190 41.76 -41.99 -1.79
CA ASP A 190 41.77 -41.54 -0.41
C ASP A 190 40.35 -41.59 0.16
N GLN A 191 40.16 -42.31 1.26
CA GLN A 191 38.89 -42.28 1.99
C GLN A 191 38.82 -41.00 2.84
N PHE A 192 37.72 -40.27 2.73
CA PHE A 192 37.43 -39.11 3.56
C PHE A 192 35.95 -38.96 3.81
N ASP A 193 35.59 -38.19 4.84
CA ASP A 193 34.21 -37.88 5.16
C ASP A 193 33.85 -36.49 4.62
N ILE A 194 32.68 -36.40 4.00
CA ILE A 194 32.05 -35.17 3.51
C ILE A 194 31.03 -34.73 4.57
N LYS A 195 31.17 -33.51 5.07
CA LYS A 195 30.21 -32.93 6.01
C LYS A 195 29.09 -32.25 5.25
N ILE A 196 27.87 -32.71 5.47
CA ILE A 196 26.67 -32.16 4.84
C ILE A 196 25.86 -31.47 5.94
N GLY A 197 25.60 -30.18 5.77
CA GLY A 197 24.74 -29.37 6.62
C GLY A 197 23.32 -29.31 6.08
N LEU A 198 22.35 -29.31 6.99
CA LEU A 198 20.97 -28.92 6.75
C LEU A 198 20.71 -27.63 7.53
N SER A 199 20.48 -26.52 6.83
CA SER A 199 20.36 -25.19 7.42
C SER A 199 19.06 -25.03 8.21
N SER A 200 18.94 -23.92 8.96
CA SER A 200 17.69 -23.55 9.63
C SER A 200 16.53 -23.31 8.66
N ASN A 201 16.84 -23.05 7.38
CA ASN A 201 15.84 -22.85 6.33
C ASN A 201 15.54 -24.15 5.57
N GLY A 202 16.11 -25.29 6.00
CA GLY A 202 15.91 -26.58 5.36
C GLY A 202 16.65 -26.75 4.02
N THR A 203 17.71 -25.97 3.79
CA THR A 203 18.57 -26.08 2.59
C THR A 203 19.83 -26.88 2.90
N LEU A 204 20.31 -27.64 1.92
CA LEU A 204 21.56 -28.38 2.02
C LEU A 204 22.77 -27.47 1.76
N ASP A 205 23.89 -27.78 2.41
CA ASP A 205 25.19 -27.15 2.22
C ASP A 205 26.30 -28.18 2.49
N VAL A 206 27.45 -28.06 1.85
CA VAL A 206 28.63 -28.91 2.12
C VAL A 206 29.76 -28.15 2.83
N GLY A 207 29.49 -26.93 3.28
CA GLY A 207 30.46 -26.03 3.88
C GLY A 207 31.59 -25.65 2.91
N TYR A 208 32.70 -25.20 3.47
CA TYR A 208 33.94 -24.96 2.73
C TYR A 208 34.74 -26.25 2.58
N ASP A 209 34.23 -27.19 1.77
CA ASP A 209 34.96 -28.39 1.37
C ASP A 209 35.37 -28.30 -0.11
N GLU A 210 36.61 -27.89 -0.37
CA GLU A 210 37.13 -27.69 -1.73
C GLU A 210 37.18 -28.98 -2.58
N ARG A 211 36.99 -30.15 -1.95
CA ARG A 211 37.04 -31.46 -2.62
C ARG A 211 35.75 -31.80 -3.35
N VAL A 212 34.63 -31.18 -2.96
CA VAL A 212 33.30 -31.49 -3.50
C VAL A 212 32.56 -30.24 -3.92
N THR A 213 31.65 -30.39 -4.86
CA THR A 213 30.67 -29.37 -5.23
C THR A 213 29.28 -29.91 -4.95
N LEU A 214 28.44 -29.10 -4.31
CA LEU A 214 27.01 -29.37 -4.12
C LEU A 214 26.22 -28.52 -5.13
N GLU A 215 25.49 -29.19 -6.00
CA GLU A 215 24.55 -28.58 -6.93
C GLU A 215 23.13 -28.84 -6.43
N ILE A 216 22.36 -27.80 -6.16
CA ILE A 216 20.97 -27.93 -5.69
C ILE A 216 20.04 -27.90 -6.90
N GLU A 217 19.13 -28.86 -7.00
CA GLU A 217 18.18 -28.92 -8.11
C GLU A 217 17.27 -27.68 -8.11
N GLY A 218 17.17 -27.03 -9.26
CA GLY A 218 16.40 -25.79 -9.42
C GLY A 218 17.08 -24.53 -8.86
N SER A 219 18.36 -24.60 -8.47
CA SER A 219 19.12 -23.38 -8.15
C SER A 219 19.28 -22.50 -9.39
N ILE A 220 19.28 -21.19 -9.15
CA ILE A 220 19.54 -20.20 -10.21
C ILE A 220 21.04 -20.00 -10.31
N GLU A 221 21.58 -20.19 -11.51
CA GLU A 221 22.99 -19.94 -11.81
C GLU A 221 23.37 -18.48 -11.55
N GLN A 222 24.65 -18.23 -11.23
CA GLN A 222 25.09 -16.88 -10.89
C GLN A 222 24.90 -15.89 -12.05
N GLU A 223 25.11 -16.33 -13.30
CA GLU A 223 24.92 -15.50 -14.49
C GLU A 223 23.43 -15.14 -14.69
N ASP A 224 22.53 -16.12 -14.57
CA ASP A 224 21.08 -15.90 -14.65
C ASP A 224 20.59 -14.98 -13.53
N LEU A 225 21.14 -15.14 -12.32
CA LEU A 225 20.81 -14.27 -11.19
C LEU A 225 21.24 -12.81 -11.45
N MET A 226 22.39 -12.59 -12.10
CA MET A 226 22.83 -11.24 -12.50
C MET A 226 21.92 -10.64 -13.57
N ASP A 227 21.50 -11.43 -14.56
CA ASP A 227 20.56 -10.98 -15.59
C ASP A 227 19.18 -10.64 -14.99
N LEU A 228 18.65 -11.48 -14.10
CA LEU A 228 17.40 -11.23 -13.38
C LEU A 228 17.47 -9.94 -12.55
N LYS A 229 18.59 -9.70 -11.84
CA LYS A 229 18.79 -8.44 -11.09
C LYS A 229 18.82 -7.23 -12.01
N LYS A 230 19.48 -7.34 -13.17
CA LYS A 230 19.52 -6.26 -14.16
C LYS A 230 18.13 -5.96 -14.71
N LYS A 231 17.34 -6.99 -15.03
CA LYS A 231 15.94 -6.84 -15.48
C LYS A 231 15.07 -6.20 -14.39
N LEU A 232 15.24 -6.61 -13.13
CA LEU A 232 14.51 -6.00 -12.00
C LEU A 232 14.80 -4.49 -11.92
N THR A 233 16.07 -4.08 -11.95
CA THR A 233 16.43 -2.66 -11.93
C THR A 233 15.87 -1.89 -13.13
N GLN A 234 15.84 -2.50 -14.33
CA GLN A 234 15.21 -1.87 -15.50
C GLN A 234 13.70 -1.69 -15.33
N MET A 235 13.02 -2.66 -14.74
CA MET A 235 11.58 -2.57 -14.44
C MET A 235 11.31 -1.52 -13.36
N GLU A 236 12.12 -1.45 -12.30
CA GLU A 236 12.00 -0.42 -11.26
C GLU A 236 12.15 0.99 -11.85
N ILE A 237 13.16 1.22 -12.69
CA ILE A 237 13.35 2.52 -13.38
C ILE A 237 12.16 2.84 -14.29
N SER A 238 11.67 1.83 -15.03
CA SER A 238 10.49 2.00 -15.89
C SER A 238 9.24 2.37 -15.09
N ASP A 239 9.00 1.72 -13.96
CA ASP A 239 7.86 1.99 -13.09
C ASP A 239 7.97 3.39 -12.48
N GLU A 240 9.16 3.80 -12.01
CA GLU A 240 9.40 5.16 -11.50
C GLU A 240 9.13 6.23 -12.56
N VAL A 241 9.58 6.02 -13.81
CA VAL A 241 9.32 6.95 -14.92
C VAL A 241 7.83 7.05 -15.22
N ASN A 242 7.11 5.92 -15.26
CA ASN A 242 5.67 5.89 -15.51
C ASN A 242 4.88 6.59 -14.39
N VAL A 243 5.22 6.32 -13.13
CA VAL A 243 4.60 6.96 -11.97
C VAL A 243 4.87 8.47 -12.01
N LYS A 244 6.09 8.90 -12.32
CA LYS A 244 6.42 10.32 -12.47
C LYS A 244 5.62 10.97 -13.60
N LEU A 245 5.52 10.30 -14.75
CA LEU A 245 4.74 10.77 -15.90
C LEU A 245 3.26 10.99 -15.52
N GLU A 246 2.63 10.00 -14.88
CA GLU A 246 1.24 10.09 -14.41
C GLU A 246 1.05 11.22 -13.39
N HIS A 247 1.98 11.36 -12.42
CA HIS A 247 1.93 12.46 -11.46
C HIS A 247 2.03 13.83 -12.13
N SER A 248 2.96 14.01 -13.07
CA SER A 248 3.14 15.28 -13.79
C SER A 248 1.94 15.60 -14.68
N ARG A 249 1.34 14.59 -15.30
CA ARG A 249 0.09 14.72 -16.06
C ARG A 249 -1.09 15.14 -15.16
N ASN A 250 -1.30 14.45 -14.04
CA ASN A 250 -2.35 14.77 -13.07
C ASN A 250 -2.17 16.18 -12.49
N ASN A 251 -0.92 16.60 -12.25
CA ASN A 251 -0.61 17.95 -11.81
C ASN A 251 -0.97 18.99 -12.89
N LEU A 252 -0.65 18.76 -14.17
CA LEU A 252 -1.05 19.66 -15.25
C LEU A 252 -2.58 19.82 -15.29
N GLU A 253 -3.33 18.73 -15.23
CA GLU A 253 -4.80 18.76 -15.21
C GLU A 253 -5.34 19.57 -14.01
N ALA A 254 -4.77 19.37 -12.82
CA ALA A 254 -5.12 20.12 -11.63
C ALA A 254 -4.86 21.63 -11.80
N VAL A 255 -3.72 22.00 -12.41
CA VAL A 255 -3.37 23.40 -12.70
C VAL A 255 -4.33 24.01 -13.72
N ILE A 256 -4.67 23.29 -14.80
CA ILE A 256 -5.64 23.74 -15.80
C ILE A 256 -7.00 24.02 -15.14
N ASN A 257 -7.53 23.06 -14.38
CA ASN A 257 -8.80 23.20 -13.67
C ASN A 257 -8.79 24.38 -12.68
N SER A 258 -7.66 24.62 -12.01
CA SER A 258 -7.48 25.78 -11.11
C SER A 258 -7.54 27.10 -11.89
N CYS A 259 -6.86 27.19 -13.03
CA CYS A 259 -6.89 28.37 -13.90
C CYS A 259 -8.29 28.61 -14.48
N ASP A 260 -9.00 27.58 -14.92
CA ASP A 260 -10.38 27.71 -15.43
C ASP A 260 -11.33 28.25 -14.37
N ARG A 261 -11.20 27.79 -13.13
CA ARG A 261 -11.96 28.36 -12.00
C ARG A 261 -11.64 29.84 -11.80
N ILE A 262 -10.37 30.23 -11.87
CA ILE A 262 -9.96 31.64 -11.76
C ILE A 262 -10.59 32.49 -12.87
N ILE A 263 -10.52 32.02 -14.12
CA ILE A 263 -11.11 32.72 -15.27
C ILE A 263 -12.62 32.93 -15.10
N ARG A 264 -13.33 31.89 -14.65
CA ARG A 264 -14.80 31.90 -14.53
C ARG A 264 -15.30 32.72 -13.35
N GLU A 265 -14.66 32.58 -12.20
CA GLU A 265 -15.20 33.07 -10.92
C GLU A 265 -14.49 34.34 -10.42
N PHE A 266 -13.26 34.59 -10.87
CA PHE A 266 -12.37 35.59 -10.27
C PHE A 266 -11.62 36.47 -11.31
N PRO A 267 -12.26 36.95 -12.39
CA PRO A 267 -11.60 37.71 -13.44
C PRO A 267 -10.96 39.02 -12.95
N GLU A 268 -11.51 39.64 -11.90
CA GLU A 268 -11.00 40.89 -11.32
C GLU A 268 -9.56 40.76 -10.82
N TYR A 269 -9.19 39.58 -10.29
CA TYR A 269 -7.85 39.34 -9.75
C TYR A 269 -6.83 39.00 -10.85
N ILE A 270 -7.30 38.65 -12.06
CA ILE A 270 -6.45 38.52 -13.26
C ILE A 270 -6.01 39.91 -13.70
N ALA A 271 -6.96 40.85 -13.79
CA ALA A 271 -6.68 42.24 -14.16
C ALA A 271 -5.71 42.91 -13.17
N ALA A 272 -5.82 42.60 -11.87
CA ALA A 272 -4.90 43.09 -10.83
C ALA A 272 -3.43 42.67 -11.07
N GLN A 273 -3.17 41.66 -11.91
CA GLN A 273 -1.83 41.23 -12.29
C GLN A 273 -1.34 41.86 -13.62
N ASN A 274 -2.09 42.80 -14.21
CA ASN A 274 -1.86 43.31 -15.57
C ASN A 274 -1.89 42.21 -16.64
N ILE A 275 -2.66 41.16 -16.40
CA ILE A 275 -2.88 40.05 -17.33
C ILE A 275 -4.28 40.20 -17.91
N SER A 276 -4.47 39.96 -19.21
CA SER A 276 -5.81 39.89 -19.78
C SER A 276 -6.43 38.50 -19.57
N THR A 277 -7.72 38.46 -19.29
CA THR A 277 -8.48 37.22 -19.13
C THR A 277 -8.40 36.36 -20.40
N GLU A 278 -8.43 37.00 -21.58
CA GLU A 278 -8.29 36.32 -22.88
C GLU A 278 -6.92 35.65 -23.03
N TYR A 279 -5.85 36.27 -22.52
CA TYR A 279 -4.52 35.69 -22.57
C TYR A 279 -4.42 34.42 -21.72
N LEU A 280 -4.92 34.47 -20.47
CA LEU A 280 -4.92 33.29 -19.60
C LEU A 280 -5.82 32.19 -20.17
N ALA A 281 -7.01 32.53 -20.68
CA ALA A 281 -7.92 31.57 -21.33
C ALA A 281 -7.28 30.89 -22.55
N GLN A 282 -6.55 31.64 -23.38
CA GLN A 282 -5.83 31.08 -24.52
C GLN A 282 -4.73 30.10 -24.07
N LYS A 283 -3.97 30.44 -23.02
CA LYS A 283 -2.93 29.57 -22.46
C LYS A 283 -3.49 28.29 -21.85
N VAL A 284 -4.61 28.38 -21.14
CA VAL A 284 -5.30 27.21 -20.59
C VAL A 284 -5.82 26.31 -21.71
N LYS A 285 -6.41 26.89 -22.76
CA LYS A 285 -6.87 26.14 -23.93
C LYS A 285 -5.73 25.41 -24.65
N GLU A 286 -4.58 26.06 -24.84
CA GLU A 286 -3.39 25.43 -25.42
C GLU A 286 -2.90 24.24 -24.57
N ALA A 287 -2.88 24.40 -23.24
CA ALA A 287 -2.50 23.34 -22.32
C ALA A 287 -3.49 22.16 -22.32
N TRP A 288 -4.80 22.43 -22.41
CA TRP A 288 -5.83 21.40 -22.50
C TRP A 288 -5.74 20.60 -23.80
N ILE A 289 -5.54 21.28 -24.93
CA ILE A 289 -5.31 20.63 -26.23
C ILE A 289 -4.07 19.74 -26.16
N PHE A 290 -2.98 20.22 -25.56
CA PHE A 290 -1.78 19.41 -25.33
C PHE A 290 -2.09 18.18 -24.47
N TYR A 291 -2.82 18.36 -23.36
CA TYR A 291 -3.20 17.25 -22.48
C TYR A 291 -4.00 16.17 -23.22
N GLU A 292 -5.06 16.54 -23.94
CA GLU A 292 -5.93 15.58 -24.65
C GLU A 292 -5.20 14.86 -25.79
N GLN A 293 -4.36 15.58 -26.54
CA GLN A 293 -3.66 15.01 -27.70
C GLN A 293 -2.55 14.04 -27.31
N ASN A 294 -1.97 14.20 -26.12
CA ASN A 294 -0.79 13.45 -25.68
C ASN A 294 -1.08 12.46 -24.55
N GLU A 295 -2.35 12.24 -24.20
CA GLU A 295 -2.77 11.31 -23.14
C GLU A 295 -2.20 9.90 -23.30
N PHE A 296 -2.06 9.44 -24.55
CA PHE A 296 -1.55 8.11 -24.91
C PHE A 296 -0.28 8.16 -25.77
N ASP A 297 0.40 9.31 -25.82
CA ASP A 297 1.60 9.49 -26.63
C ASP A 297 2.86 9.12 -25.82
N GLU A 298 3.47 7.98 -26.16
CA GLU A 298 4.70 7.47 -25.53
C GLU A 298 5.94 8.37 -25.77
N SER A 299 5.88 9.33 -26.70
CA SER A 299 6.98 10.26 -26.96
C SER A 299 7.04 11.42 -25.96
N VAL A 300 5.98 11.63 -25.17
CA VAL A 300 5.89 12.72 -24.20
C VAL A 300 6.43 12.29 -22.85
N THR A 301 7.29 13.12 -22.26
CA THR A 301 7.94 12.85 -20.97
C THR A 301 7.30 13.66 -19.84
N SER A 302 7.63 13.31 -18.59
CA SER A 302 7.21 14.07 -17.40
C SER A 302 7.55 15.55 -17.51
N ASP A 303 8.69 15.86 -18.11
CA ASP A 303 9.24 17.22 -18.17
C ASP A 303 8.40 18.11 -19.10
N ASN A 304 7.77 17.53 -20.13
CA ASN A 304 6.84 18.26 -20.99
C ASN A 304 5.61 18.74 -20.19
N TYR A 305 5.00 17.85 -19.41
CA TYR A 305 3.86 18.17 -18.55
C TYR A 305 4.25 19.17 -17.44
N GLU A 306 5.38 18.94 -16.77
CA GLU A 306 5.90 19.81 -15.71
C GLU A 306 6.16 21.23 -16.21
N LYS A 307 6.72 21.37 -17.40
CA LYS A 307 6.99 22.69 -17.99
C LYS A 307 5.70 23.51 -18.13
N ILE A 308 4.67 22.93 -18.75
CA ILE A 308 3.39 23.61 -18.97
C ILE A 308 2.70 23.89 -17.61
N ALA A 309 2.73 22.91 -16.70
CA ALA A 309 2.16 23.05 -15.36
C ALA A 309 2.86 24.16 -14.56
N SER A 310 4.18 24.30 -14.66
CA SER A 310 4.94 25.36 -14.00
C SER A 310 4.61 26.73 -14.58
N GLU A 311 4.56 26.87 -15.91
CA GLU A 311 4.21 28.13 -16.58
C GLU A 311 2.82 28.64 -16.16
N LEU A 312 1.80 27.77 -16.18
CA LEU A 312 0.45 28.11 -15.73
C LEU A 312 0.35 28.25 -14.20
N GLY A 313 1.10 27.43 -13.47
CA GLY A 313 1.17 27.43 -12.00
C GLY A 313 1.70 28.75 -11.45
N GLU A 314 2.72 29.33 -12.09
CA GLU A 314 3.25 30.64 -11.72
C GLU A 314 2.23 31.77 -11.91
N ILE A 315 1.41 31.71 -12.96
CA ILE A 315 0.38 32.71 -13.21
C ILE A 315 -0.75 32.57 -12.18
N SER A 316 -1.28 31.35 -12.03
CA SER A 316 -2.39 31.08 -11.11
C SER A 316 -2.02 31.34 -9.64
N SER A 317 -0.81 30.98 -9.21
CA SER A 317 -0.35 31.21 -7.83
C SER A 317 -0.27 32.70 -7.48
N LYS A 318 0.22 33.55 -8.40
CA LYS A 318 0.21 35.01 -8.24
C LYS A 318 -1.22 35.53 -8.05
N ILE A 319 -2.15 35.13 -8.91
CA ILE A 319 -3.56 35.55 -8.83
C ILE A 319 -4.20 35.08 -7.52
N ILE A 320 -3.98 33.81 -7.14
CA ILE A 320 -4.49 33.23 -5.89
C ILE A 320 -3.94 33.98 -4.68
N SER A 321 -2.66 34.34 -4.67
CA SER A 321 -2.05 35.09 -3.55
C SER A 321 -2.66 36.47 -3.36
N VAL A 322 -2.99 37.16 -4.47
CA VAL A 322 -3.65 38.47 -4.44
C VAL A 322 -5.09 38.34 -3.98
N LYS A 323 -5.82 37.33 -4.46
CA LYS A 323 -7.17 37.01 -3.99
C LYS A 323 -7.19 36.73 -2.50
N LYS A 324 -6.29 35.86 -2.02
CA LYS A 324 -6.18 35.52 -0.60
C LYS A 324 -5.87 36.74 0.25
N SER A 325 -4.96 37.60 -0.20
CA SER A 325 -4.66 38.85 0.48
C SER A 325 -5.91 39.73 0.59
N HIS A 326 -6.70 39.88 -0.48
CA HIS A 326 -7.96 40.62 -0.44
C HIS A 326 -8.97 40.01 0.54
N GLU A 327 -9.12 38.69 0.57
CA GLU A 327 -10.00 37.98 1.51
C GLU A 327 -9.58 38.25 2.98
N ASP A 328 -8.27 38.14 3.28
CA ASP A 328 -7.73 38.40 4.62
C ASP A 328 -7.97 39.86 5.06
N TYR A 329 -7.84 40.83 4.14
CA TYR A 329 -8.13 42.23 4.41
C TYR A 329 -9.62 42.51 4.59
N GLU A 330 -10.48 41.95 3.72
CA GLU A 330 -11.94 42.08 3.87
C GLU A 330 -12.39 41.56 5.23
N ASP A 331 -11.88 40.42 5.67
CA ASP A 331 -12.21 39.85 6.97
C ASP A 331 -11.73 40.72 8.12
N SER A 332 -10.54 41.29 8.02
CA SER A 332 -10.03 42.27 8.99
C SER A 332 -10.93 43.51 9.07
N ILE A 333 -11.36 44.06 7.94
CA ILE A 333 -12.24 45.23 7.90
C ILE A 333 -13.63 44.88 8.46
N LYS A 334 -14.20 43.70 8.14
CA LYS A 334 -15.47 43.21 8.70
C LYS A 334 -15.41 43.08 10.22
N GLN A 335 -14.29 42.59 10.77
CA GLN A 335 -14.08 42.53 12.22
C GLN A 335 -14.02 43.94 12.84
N MET A 336 -13.32 44.89 12.20
CA MET A 336 -13.25 46.28 12.68
C MET A 336 -14.60 46.99 12.59
N LEU A 337 -15.37 46.78 11.53
CA LEU A 337 -16.74 47.27 11.39
C LEU A 337 -17.64 46.75 12.50
N THR A 338 -17.54 45.46 12.83
CA THR A 338 -18.31 44.87 13.94
C THR A 338 -17.96 45.56 15.26
N LYS A 339 -16.67 45.77 15.54
CA LYS A 339 -16.22 46.50 16.73
C LYS A 339 -16.72 47.96 16.74
N ALA A 340 -16.63 48.67 15.62
CA ALA A 340 -17.06 50.07 15.52
C ALA A 340 -18.58 50.22 15.70
N ASN A 341 -19.38 49.29 15.16
CA ASN A 341 -20.83 49.24 15.36
C ASN A 341 -21.19 48.97 16.82
N ASN A 342 -20.48 48.07 17.50
CA ASN A 342 -20.67 47.82 18.94
C ASN A 342 -20.36 49.08 19.78
N LEU A 343 -19.28 49.79 19.44
CA LEU A 343 -18.93 51.06 20.10
C LEU A 343 -19.98 52.16 19.87
N LEU A 344 -20.55 52.23 18.66
CA LEU A 344 -21.65 53.14 18.35
C LEU A 344 -22.88 52.87 19.24
N GLN A 345 -23.24 51.60 19.46
CA GLN A 345 -24.35 51.22 20.33
C GLN A 345 -24.08 51.58 21.82
N GLN A 346 -22.82 51.53 22.24
CA GLN A 346 -22.41 51.85 23.61
C GLN A 346 -22.23 53.37 23.86
N SER A 347 -22.20 54.17 22.80
CA SER A 347 -21.95 55.61 22.87
C SER A 347 -23.18 56.38 23.37
N LYS A 348 -22.99 57.19 24.42
CA LYS A 348 -24.07 58.00 25.03
C LYS A 348 -24.12 59.45 24.52
N SER A 349 -23.04 59.98 23.94
CA SER A 349 -22.97 61.38 23.48
C SER A 349 -23.07 61.50 21.95
N GLU A 350 -23.68 62.59 21.47
CA GLU A 350 -23.76 62.87 20.03
C GLU A 350 -22.38 63.04 19.37
N MET A 351 -21.41 63.58 20.11
CA MET A 351 -20.02 63.71 19.66
C MET A 351 -19.37 62.34 19.39
N SER A 352 -19.49 61.39 20.32
CA SER A 352 -18.88 60.06 20.15
C SER A 352 -19.63 59.19 19.14
N LYS A 353 -20.96 59.33 19.02
CA LYS A 353 -21.73 58.69 17.94
C LYS A 353 -21.28 59.15 16.55
N LYS A 354 -21.07 60.46 16.38
CA LYS A 354 -20.63 61.03 15.10
C LYS A 354 -19.24 60.53 14.69
N GLU A 355 -18.32 60.37 15.64
CA GLU A 355 -16.99 59.82 15.36
C GLU A 355 -17.04 58.33 15.02
N CYS A 356 -17.88 57.54 15.71
CA CYS A 356 -18.12 56.14 15.36
C CYS A 356 -18.71 56.01 13.95
N GLN A 357 -19.72 56.80 13.60
CA GLN A 357 -20.33 56.81 12.27
C GLN A 357 -19.33 57.17 11.17
N LYS A 358 -18.42 58.13 11.44
CA LYS A 358 -17.34 58.49 10.52
C LYS A 358 -16.39 57.32 10.28
N VAL A 359 -15.93 56.66 11.34
CA VAL A 359 -15.06 55.47 11.22
C VAL A 359 -15.75 54.33 10.48
N ILE A 360 -17.03 54.08 10.77
CA ILE A 360 -17.83 53.07 10.05
C ILE A 360 -17.90 53.41 8.57
N ALA A 361 -18.23 54.66 8.21
CA ALA A 361 -18.32 55.08 6.81
C ALA A 361 -16.99 54.92 6.05
N GLU A 362 -15.87 55.27 6.68
CA GLU A 362 -14.54 55.08 6.09
C GLU A 362 -14.17 53.59 5.92
N LEU A 363 -14.48 52.74 6.90
CA LEU A 363 -14.26 51.28 6.78
C LEU A 363 -15.18 50.65 5.72
N THR A 364 -16.44 51.08 5.62
CA THR A 364 -17.36 50.61 4.58
C THR A 364 -16.90 51.02 3.18
N ALA A 365 -16.32 52.21 3.02
CA ALA A 365 -15.74 52.64 1.75
C ALA A 365 -14.56 51.75 1.33
N LEU A 366 -13.76 51.29 2.28
CA LEU A 366 -12.62 50.40 2.03
C LEU A 366 -13.03 48.97 1.61
N ILE A 367 -14.19 48.47 2.04
CA ILE A 367 -14.68 47.16 1.58
C ILE A 367 -15.18 47.23 0.13
N ASN A 368 -15.75 48.36 -0.26
CA ASN A 368 -16.38 48.54 -1.57
C ASN A 368 -15.40 49.01 -2.66
N THR A 369 -14.08 48.99 -2.40
CA THR A 369 -13.08 49.36 -3.40
C THR A 369 -12.98 48.32 -4.53
N ASP A 370 -12.60 48.79 -5.71
CA ASP A 370 -12.38 47.94 -6.90
C ASP A 370 -11.29 46.89 -6.63
N LYS A 371 -11.68 45.61 -6.70
CA LYS A 371 -10.83 44.43 -6.46
C LYS A 371 -9.75 44.24 -7.52
N SER A 372 -9.82 44.96 -8.64
CA SER A 372 -8.76 45.00 -9.65
C SER A 372 -7.58 45.88 -9.25
N GLN A 373 -7.71 46.70 -8.20
CA GLN A 373 -6.67 47.63 -7.74
C GLN A 373 -5.89 47.05 -6.55
N PRO A 374 -4.62 47.48 -6.34
CA PRO A 374 -3.87 47.10 -5.15
C PRO A 374 -4.54 47.55 -3.86
N ILE A 375 -4.52 46.70 -2.82
CA ILE A 375 -5.07 47.04 -1.51
C ILE A 375 -4.28 48.21 -0.88
N SER A 376 -4.99 49.28 -0.52
CA SER A 376 -4.42 50.43 0.21
C SER A 376 -4.59 50.38 1.74
N PHE A 377 -4.99 49.21 2.27
CA PHE A 377 -5.31 49.01 3.69
C PHE A 377 -4.07 48.70 4.53
N ASP A 378 -3.81 49.53 5.54
CA ASP A 378 -2.79 49.32 6.57
C ASP A 378 -3.46 48.91 7.89
N GLU A 379 -3.36 47.63 8.24
CA GLU A 379 -4.01 47.07 9.42
C GLU A 379 -3.49 47.69 10.73
N HIS A 380 -2.20 48.03 10.82
CA HIS A 380 -1.63 48.63 12.02
C HIS A 380 -2.17 50.04 12.25
N LYS A 381 -2.26 50.83 11.18
CA LYS A 381 -2.84 52.18 11.23
C LYS A 381 -4.31 52.12 11.67
N TRP A 382 -5.08 51.18 11.13
CA TRP A 382 -6.48 51.01 11.48
C TRP A 382 -6.69 50.47 12.89
N ASN A 383 -5.87 49.51 13.33
CA ASN A 383 -5.89 49.03 14.71
C ASN A 383 -5.60 50.15 15.72
N ARG A 384 -4.65 51.05 15.43
CA ARG A 384 -4.41 52.25 16.27
C ARG A 384 -5.63 53.18 16.28
N ARG A 385 -6.24 53.42 15.12
CA ARG A 385 -7.43 54.27 15.02
C ARG A 385 -8.63 53.69 15.79
N MET A 386 -8.81 52.37 15.76
CA MET A 386 -9.85 51.67 16.53
C MET A 386 -9.64 51.79 18.04
N ARG A 387 -8.39 51.72 18.54
CA ARG A 387 -8.10 51.98 19.96
C ARG A 387 -8.38 53.43 20.37
N SER A 388 -8.06 54.38 19.50
CA SER A 388 -8.38 55.79 19.71
C SER A 388 -9.90 56.00 19.82
N LEU A 389 -10.67 55.36 18.94
CA LEU A 389 -12.13 55.43 18.96
C LEU A 389 -12.72 54.86 20.27
N ASP A 390 -12.23 53.69 20.73
CA ASP A 390 -12.64 53.09 22.00
C ASP A 390 -12.37 54.03 23.20
N ASN A 391 -11.21 54.69 23.23
CA ASN A 391 -10.89 55.68 24.26
C ASN A 391 -11.83 56.89 24.23
N VAL A 392 -12.18 57.41 23.04
CA VAL A 392 -13.12 58.52 22.88
C VAL A 392 -14.50 58.15 23.44
N VAL A 393 -14.99 56.95 23.14
CA VAL A 393 -16.29 56.47 23.66
C VAL A 393 -16.24 56.31 25.19
N LYS A 394 -15.16 55.73 25.73
CA LYS A 394 -14.99 55.57 27.18
C LYS A 394 -14.93 56.91 27.92
N MET A 395 -14.13 57.86 27.44
CA MET A 395 -14.00 59.17 28.07
C MET A 395 -15.30 59.97 27.99
N SER A 396 -16.01 59.88 26.86
CA SER A 396 -17.31 60.53 26.71
C SER A 396 -18.38 59.93 27.63
N ASN A 397 -18.41 58.60 27.77
CA ASN A 397 -19.33 57.92 28.69
C ASN A 397 -19.02 58.19 30.16
N ALA A 398 -17.77 58.51 30.50
CA ALA A 398 -17.33 58.91 31.83
C ALA A 398 -17.56 60.41 32.14
N GLY A 399 -18.08 61.20 31.18
CA GLY A 399 -18.33 62.63 31.35
C GLY A 399 -17.06 63.49 31.39
N VAL A 400 -15.96 63.00 30.81
CA VAL A 400 -14.63 63.66 30.83
C VAL A 400 -14.43 64.62 29.63
N PHE A 401 -15.50 64.95 28.91
CA PHE A 401 -15.50 65.87 27.77
C PHE A 401 -16.71 66.78 27.78
#